data_AF-A0A9D9EW13-F1
#
_entry.id   AF-A0A9D9EW13-F1
#
_cell.length_a   1.000
_cell.length_b   1.000
_cell.length_c   1.000
_cell.angle_alpha   90.00
_cell.angle_beta   90.00
_cell.angle_gamma   90.00
#
_symmetry.space_group_name_H-M   'P 1'
#
loop_
_entity.id
_entity.type
_entity.pdbx_description
1 polymer ?
#
loop_
_entity_poly.entity_id
_entity_poly.type
_entity_poly.pdbx_seq_one_letter_code
_entity_poly.pdbx_strand_id
1 'polypeptide(L)'
;MNAPLTKTDTPPAPDTTGRLEAMMADPAGHFQNPAEVVDAQDLSDAEKVEILRAWEVDARQLMAAAEENMLGGEDAHLDDVVDALARLGIEPADWDGNSKLGG
;
A
#
# COMPACT_ATOMS: atom_id res chain seq x y z
N MET A 1 12.45 -29.90 -12.10
CA MET A 1 11.85 -29.02 -13.13
C MET A 1 11.42 -27.78 -12.40
N ASN A 2 12.24 -26.73 -12.42
CA ASN A 2 11.95 -25.48 -11.72
C ASN A 2 11.42 -24.49 -12.76
N ALA A 3 10.19 -24.04 -12.58
CA ALA A 3 9.64 -22.93 -13.34
C ALA A 3 10.30 -21.65 -12.82
N PRO A 4 10.96 -20.82 -13.66
CA PRO A 4 11.33 -19.49 -13.24
C PRO A 4 10.10 -18.59 -13.30
N LEU A 5 9.53 -18.30 -12.14
CA LEU A 5 8.64 -17.17 -11.96
C LEU A 5 9.43 -15.91 -12.32
N THR A 6 9.19 -15.37 -13.51
CA THR A 6 9.63 -14.04 -13.92
C THR A 6 8.73 -13.03 -13.21
N LYS A 7 8.94 -12.86 -11.91
CA LYS A 7 8.67 -11.59 -11.25
C LYS A 7 9.90 -10.76 -11.55
N THR A 8 9.74 -9.66 -12.27
CA THR A 8 10.82 -8.73 -12.66
C THR A 8 11.64 -8.32 -11.45
N ASP A 9 12.71 -9.07 -11.21
CA ASP A 9 13.86 -8.72 -10.38
C ASP A 9 14.68 -7.72 -11.20
N THR A 10 14.16 -6.51 -11.38
CA THR A 10 15.07 -5.38 -11.55
C THR A 10 15.64 -5.17 -10.16
N PRO A 11 16.91 -5.51 -9.90
CA PRO A 11 17.49 -5.21 -8.60
C PRO A 11 17.40 -3.70 -8.42
N PRO A 12 16.75 -3.20 -7.35
CA PRO A 12 16.85 -1.80 -7.00
C PRO A 12 18.34 -1.48 -6.88
N ALA A 13 18.75 -0.31 -7.36
CA ALA A 13 20.10 0.18 -7.08
C ALA A 13 20.38 -0.01 -5.58
N PRO A 14 21.62 -0.38 -5.19
CA PRO A 14 21.94 -0.89 -3.84
C PRO A 14 21.63 0.08 -2.68
N ASP A 15 21.15 1.28 -2.97
CA ASP A 15 20.81 2.34 -2.03
C ASP A 15 19.29 2.58 -1.86
N THR A 16 18.43 1.96 -2.68
CA THR A 16 16.97 2.26 -2.69
C THR A 16 16.18 1.46 -1.66
N THR A 17 16.59 0.22 -1.34
CA THR A 17 15.85 -0.68 -0.44
C THR A 17 15.56 -0.05 0.93
N GLY A 18 16.56 0.58 1.57
CA GLY A 18 16.38 1.17 2.89
C GLY A 18 15.44 2.39 2.92
N ARG A 19 15.33 3.13 1.80
CA ARG A 19 14.34 4.22 1.68
C ARG A 19 12.93 3.64 1.55
N LEU A 20 12.77 2.61 0.73
CA LEU A 20 11.48 1.95 0.54
C LEU A 20 10.96 1.37 1.87
N GLU A 21 11.81 0.67 2.61
CA GLU A 21 11.44 0.11 3.92
C GLU A 21 10.97 1.20 4.91
N ALA A 22 11.64 2.36 4.94
CA ALA A 22 11.22 3.49 5.77
C ALA A 22 9.87 4.05 5.34
N MET A 23 9.65 4.19 4.03
CA MET A 23 8.36 4.62 3.46
C MET A 23 7.23 3.63 3.74
N MET A 24 7.51 2.33 3.74
CA MET A 24 6.52 1.30 4.08
C MET A 24 6.23 1.24 5.59
N ALA A 25 7.22 1.54 6.42
CA ALA A 25 7.08 1.54 7.88
C ALA A 25 6.27 2.73 8.39
N ASP A 26 6.40 3.90 7.76
CA ASP A 26 5.67 5.11 8.13
C ASP A 26 5.25 5.94 6.89
N PRO A 27 4.33 5.43 6.05
CA PRO A 27 3.97 6.09 4.81
C PRO A 27 3.30 7.45 5.04
N ALA A 28 2.51 7.60 6.11
CA ALA A 28 1.85 8.85 6.46
C ALA A 28 2.83 9.95 6.95
N GLY A 29 4.00 9.57 7.47
CA GLY A 29 5.07 10.53 7.79
C GLY A 29 5.89 10.95 6.58
N HIS A 30 5.94 10.13 5.54
CA HIS A 30 6.66 10.40 4.30
C HIS A 30 5.81 11.08 3.22
N PHE A 31 4.51 10.81 3.19
CA PHE A 31 3.56 11.30 2.20
C PHE A 31 2.34 11.88 2.87
N GLN A 32 1.82 12.99 2.32
CA GLN A 32 0.60 13.61 2.85
C GLN A 32 -0.68 12.86 2.47
N ASN A 33 -0.64 12.17 1.34
CA ASN A 33 -1.75 11.37 0.84
C ASN A 33 -1.22 10.24 -0.06
N PRO A 34 -1.97 9.15 -0.21
CA PRO A 34 -1.57 8.01 -1.05
C PRO A 34 -1.49 8.36 -2.55
N ALA A 35 -2.17 9.41 -3.01
CA ALA A 35 -2.06 9.86 -4.40
C ALA A 35 -0.64 10.39 -4.73
N GLU A 36 0.08 10.96 -3.76
CA GLU A 36 1.49 11.36 -3.93
C GLU A 36 2.39 10.16 -4.22
N VAL A 37 2.09 8.98 -3.64
CA VAL A 37 2.83 7.74 -3.93
C VAL A 37 2.65 7.33 -5.38
N VAL A 38 1.42 7.48 -5.91
CA VAL A 38 1.12 7.20 -7.32
C VAL A 38 1.85 8.16 -8.25
N ASP A 39 1.90 9.45 -7.91
CA ASP A 39 2.58 10.49 -8.68
C ASP A 39 4.11 10.43 -8.57
N ALA A 40 4.65 9.78 -7.54
CA ALA A 40 6.07 9.66 -7.31
C ALA A 40 6.79 8.98 -8.48
N GLN A 41 7.57 9.76 -9.23
CA GLN A 41 8.38 9.26 -10.35
C GLN A 41 9.66 8.54 -9.89
N ASP A 42 10.06 8.75 -8.64
CA ASP A 42 11.21 8.08 -8.00
C ASP A 42 10.91 6.61 -7.65
N LEU A 43 9.63 6.22 -7.70
CA LEU A 43 9.15 4.89 -7.35
C LEU A 43 8.67 4.14 -8.58
N SER A 44 8.98 2.85 -8.62
CA SER A 44 8.43 1.91 -9.60
C SER A 44 7.00 1.51 -9.23
N ASP A 45 6.20 1.05 -10.19
CA ASP A 45 4.83 0.61 -9.93
C ASP A 45 4.75 -0.44 -8.81
N ALA A 46 5.70 -1.37 -8.74
CA ALA A 46 5.77 -2.36 -7.68
C ALA A 46 6.00 -1.73 -6.29
N GLU A 47 6.91 -0.76 -6.19
CA GLU A 47 7.25 -0.07 -4.94
C GLU A 47 6.08 0.77 -4.44
N LYS A 48 5.40 1.46 -5.36
CA LYS A 48 4.16 2.21 -5.07
C LYS A 48 3.10 1.29 -4.47
N VAL A 49 2.90 0.12 -5.08
CA VAL A 49 1.93 -0.87 -4.59
C VAL A 49 2.33 -1.38 -3.20
N GLU A 50 3.60 -1.64 -2.94
CA GLU A 50 4.05 -2.10 -1.61
C GLU A 50 3.84 -1.04 -0.52
N ILE A 51 4.15 0.23 -0.80
CA ILE A 51 3.92 1.35 0.13
C ILE A 51 2.42 1.52 0.39
N LEU A 52 1.59 1.56 -0.67
CA LEU A 52 0.14 1.72 -0.53
C LEU A 52 -0.51 0.55 0.22
N ARG A 53 -0.03 -0.69 0.02
CA ARG A 53 -0.49 -1.85 0.79
C ARG A 53 -0.15 -1.76 2.27
N ALA A 54 1.08 -1.35 2.60
CA ALA A 54 1.48 -1.16 3.98
C ALA A 54 0.63 -0.05 4.64
N TRP A 55 0.39 1.04 3.92
CA TRP A 55 -0.45 2.14 4.38
C TRP A 55 -1.90 1.71 4.64
N GLU A 56 -2.48 0.90 3.77
CA GLU A 56 -3.84 0.37 3.94
C GLU A 56 -3.99 -0.39 5.27
N VAL A 57 -3.01 -1.24 5.58
CA VAL A 57 -2.99 -2.02 6.83
C VAL A 57 -2.83 -1.11 8.04
N ASP A 58 -1.92 -0.13 7.98
CA ASP A 58 -1.70 0.82 9.06
C ASP A 58 -2.95 1.68 9.31
N ALA A 59 -3.56 2.22 8.25
CA ALA A 59 -4.80 2.97 8.32
C ALA A 59 -5.93 2.15 8.98
N ARG A 60 -6.07 0.85 8.63
CA ARG A 60 -7.03 -0.05 9.29
C ARG A 60 -6.72 -0.26 10.77
N GLN A 61 -5.46 -0.39 11.15
CA GLN A 61 -5.07 -0.53 12.56
C GLN A 61 -5.31 0.76 13.34
N LEU A 62 -5.02 1.92 12.75
CA LEU A 62 -5.31 3.23 13.33
C LEU A 62 -6.82 3.44 13.51
N MET A 63 -7.64 3.03 12.54
CA MET A 63 -9.10 3.06 12.69
C MET A 63 -9.58 2.15 13.82
N ALA A 64 -9.08 0.91 13.90
CA ALA A 64 -9.43 0.00 14.99
C ALA A 64 -9.03 0.57 16.37
N ALA A 65 -7.88 1.25 16.46
CA ALA A 65 -7.45 1.94 17.67
C ALA A 65 -8.27 3.22 17.95
N ALA A 66 -8.72 3.94 16.91
CA ALA A 66 -9.54 5.14 17.03
C ALA A 66 -11.00 4.83 17.43
N GLU A 67 -11.55 3.69 17.00
CA GLU A 67 -12.87 3.20 17.41
C GLU A 67 -12.95 2.97 18.93
N GLU A 68 -11.85 2.61 19.58
CA GLU A 68 -11.78 2.51 21.05
C GLU A 68 -11.74 3.88 21.75
N ASN A 69 -11.47 4.98 21.03
CA ASN A 69 -11.26 6.32 21.58
C ASN A 69 -12.32 7.37 21.18
N MET A 70 -13.52 6.95 20.71
CA MET A 70 -14.68 7.86 20.48
C MET A 70 -14.39 9.14 19.65
N LEU A 71 -13.44 9.11 18.73
CA LEU A 71 -13.17 10.22 17.82
C LEU A 71 -13.36 9.72 16.38
N GLY A 72 -14.62 9.67 15.95
CA GLY A 72 -15.03 9.32 14.59
C GLY A 72 -14.72 10.45 13.61
N GLY A 73 -13.48 10.50 13.16
CA GLY A 73 -13.09 11.46 12.13
C GLY A 73 -11.66 11.22 11.69
N GLU A 74 -11.45 10.22 10.84
CA GLU A 74 -10.54 10.31 9.68
C GLU A 74 -10.61 9.01 8.83
N ASP A 75 -11.79 8.56 8.38
CA ASP A 75 -11.90 7.44 7.43
C ASP A 75 -11.30 7.78 6.04
N ALA A 76 -10.92 9.05 5.83
CA ALA A 76 -10.44 9.59 4.55
C ALA A 76 -9.22 8.84 4.02
N HIS A 77 -8.33 8.38 4.90
CA HIS A 77 -7.08 7.76 4.48
C HIS A 77 -7.26 6.38 3.84
N LEU A 78 -8.26 5.58 4.24
CA LEU A 78 -8.45 4.26 3.64
C LEU A 78 -9.00 4.35 2.22
N ASP A 79 -10.00 5.20 2.00
CA ASP A 79 -10.64 5.36 0.68
C ASP A 79 -9.64 5.90 -0.35
N ASP A 80 -8.83 6.90 0.06
CA ASP A 80 -7.77 7.45 -0.78
C ASP A 80 -6.71 6.41 -1.15
N VAL A 81 -6.36 5.49 -0.23
CA VAL A 81 -5.38 4.42 -0.50
C VAL A 81 -5.94 3.41 -1.51
N VAL A 82 -7.23 3.08 -1.39
CA VAL A 82 -7.91 2.19 -2.35
C VAL A 82 -8.00 2.83 -3.73
N ASP A 83 -8.35 4.10 -3.83
CA ASP A 83 -8.35 4.84 -5.11
C ASP A 83 -6.95 4.87 -5.73
N ALA A 84 -5.92 5.13 -4.93
CA ALA A 84 -4.53 5.12 -5.38
C ALA A 84 -4.11 3.75 -5.94
N LEU A 85 -4.47 2.65 -5.30
CA LEU A 85 -4.23 1.30 -5.80
C LEU A 85 -4.98 1.02 -7.11
N ALA A 86 -6.25 1.44 -7.20
CA ALA A 86 -7.05 1.30 -8.41
C ALA A 86 -6.45 2.07 -9.59
N ARG A 87 -5.86 3.25 -9.35
CA ARG A 87 -5.13 4.03 -10.38
C ARG A 87 -3.89 3.31 -10.92
N LEU A 88 -3.27 2.44 -10.12
CA LEU A 88 -2.18 1.56 -10.55
C LEU A 88 -2.69 0.27 -11.22
N GLY A 89 -4.01 0.10 -11.36
CA GLY A 89 -4.63 -1.10 -11.91
C GLY A 89 -4.65 -2.28 -10.93
N ILE A 90 -4.48 -2.02 -9.63
CA ILE A 90 -4.61 -3.03 -8.58
C ILE A 90 -6.02 -2.92 -8.00
N GLU A 91 -6.87 -3.89 -8.33
CA GLU A 91 -8.22 -3.92 -7.77
C GLU A 91 -8.17 -4.33 -6.30
N PRO A 92 -8.99 -3.72 -5.42
CA PRO A 92 -9.08 -4.12 -4.01
C PRO A 92 -9.57 -5.56 -3.84
N ALA A 93 -10.16 -6.19 -4.86
CA ALA A 93 -10.58 -7.58 -4.86
C ALA A 93 -9.41 -8.58 -5.04
N ASP A 94 -8.29 -8.15 -5.61
CA ASP A 94 -7.05 -8.94 -5.68
C ASP A 94 -6.31 -8.99 -4.33
N TRP A 95 -6.76 -8.21 -3.35
CA TRP A 95 -6.36 -8.32 -1.96
C TRP A 95 -7.24 -9.37 -1.27
N ASP A 96 -6.68 -10.57 -1.06
CA ASP A 96 -7.31 -11.68 -0.34
C ASP A 96 -7.51 -11.33 1.15
N GLY A 97 -8.53 -10.52 1.44
CA GLY A 97 -9.13 -10.38 2.76
C GLY A 97 -10.39 -11.25 2.93
N ASN A 98 -10.94 -11.80 1.85
CA ASN A 98 -12.12 -12.68 1.89
C ASN A 98 -12.27 -13.52 0.60
N SER A 99 -11.48 -14.57 0.42
CA SER A 99 -11.78 -15.64 -0.56
C SER A 99 -12.98 -16.53 -0.15
N LYS A 100 -13.99 -16.00 0.54
CA LYS A 100 -15.21 -16.75 0.87
C LYS A 100 -16.48 -16.05 0.41
N LEU A 101 -16.65 -15.94 -0.91
CA LEU A 101 -17.98 -15.93 -1.53
C LEU A 101 -17.96 -16.89 -2.73
N GLY A 102 -18.27 -18.15 -2.43
CA GLY A 102 -18.50 -19.21 -3.41
C GLY A 102 -19.45 -20.23 -2.81
N GLY A 103 -20.75 -19.96 -2.93
CA GLY A 103 -21.87 -20.86 -2.63
C GLY A 103 -23.01 -20.54 -3.57
#